data_AF-A0A849F5H0-F1
#
_entry.id   AF-A0A849F5H0-F1
#
_cell.length_a   1.000
_cell.length_b   1.000
_cell.length_c   1.000
_cell.angle_alpha   90.00
_cell.angle_beta   90.00
_cell.angle_gamma   90.00
#
_symmetry.space_group_name_H-M   'P 1'
#
loop_
_entity.id
_entity.type
_entity.pdbx_description
1 polymer ?
#
loop_
_entity_poly.entity_id
_entity_poly.type
_entity_poly.pdbx_seq_one_letter_code
_entity_poly.pdbx_strand_id
1 'polypeptide(L)'
;MRSSIMASVMILAAGAALASDTPVKDVDVEFDLTAVENAEAAQFWADLEKDLETAIITLVADRLAETGSEISIDIDEFSMSNSFEAALGSDSV
;
A
#
# COMPACT_ATOMS: atom_id res chain seq x y z
N MET A 1 31.36 -56.62 22.61
CA MET A 1 30.44 -55.51 22.25
C MET A 1 31.21 -54.20 22.28
N ARG A 2 31.40 -53.55 21.12
CA ARG A 2 31.86 -52.15 21.03
C ARG A 2 31.09 -51.51 19.88
N SER A 3 29.88 -51.06 20.19
CA SER A 3 29.06 -50.30 19.24
C SER A 3 29.59 -48.87 19.24
N SER A 4 30.12 -48.39 18.11
CA SER A 4 30.48 -47.00 17.92
C SER A 4 29.28 -46.29 17.31
N ILE A 5 28.64 -45.40 18.07
CA ILE A 5 27.50 -44.62 17.62
C ILE A 5 28.02 -43.56 16.65
N MET A 6 27.61 -43.64 15.38
CA MET A 6 27.81 -42.57 14.41
C MET A 6 26.93 -41.37 14.78
N ALA A 7 27.56 -40.22 15.01
CA ALA A 7 26.86 -38.95 15.16
C ALA A 7 26.54 -38.38 13.77
N SER A 8 25.30 -38.56 13.32
CA SER A 8 24.80 -37.88 12.13
C SER A 8 24.55 -36.40 12.46
N VAL A 9 25.39 -35.52 11.91
CA VAL A 9 25.12 -34.08 11.87
C VAL A 9 23.98 -33.86 10.87
N MET A 10 22.77 -33.70 11.37
CA MET A 10 21.66 -33.14 10.59
C MET A 10 21.95 -31.66 10.40
N ILE A 11 22.47 -31.28 9.23
CA ILE A 11 22.48 -29.89 8.80
C ILE A 11 21.01 -29.48 8.67
N LEU A 12 20.51 -28.74 9.65
CA LEU A 12 19.22 -28.08 9.56
C LEU A 12 19.39 -27.02 8.48
N ALA A 13 19.04 -27.37 7.24
CA ALA A 13 18.75 -26.39 6.21
C ALA A 13 17.57 -25.57 6.75
N ALA A 14 17.88 -24.47 7.42
CA ALA A 14 16.93 -23.41 7.67
C ALA A 14 16.51 -22.92 6.30
N GLY A 15 15.46 -23.55 5.75
CA GLY A 15 14.76 -23.01 4.61
C GLY A 15 14.31 -21.63 5.03
N ALA A 16 15.03 -20.61 4.56
CA ALA A 16 14.41 -19.33 4.35
C ALA A 16 13.19 -19.65 3.50
N ALA A 17 12.02 -19.69 4.12
CA ALA A 17 10.79 -19.51 3.40
C ALA A 17 10.96 -18.15 2.73
N LEU A 18 11.47 -18.17 1.51
CA LEU A 18 11.36 -17.05 0.59
C LEU A 18 9.85 -16.86 0.52
N ALA A 19 9.36 -15.85 1.26
CA ALA A 19 8.04 -15.32 1.00
C ALA A 19 8.10 -14.93 -0.49
N SER A 20 7.58 -15.80 -1.34
CA SER A 20 7.35 -15.48 -2.73
C SER A 20 6.41 -14.29 -2.67
N ASP A 21 6.94 -13.11 -2.99
CA ASP A 21 6.16 -11.87 -2.95
C ASP A 21 4.87 -12.11 -3.74
N THR A 22 3.73 -11.86 -3.09
CA THR A 22 2.42 -12.15 -3.67
C THR A 22 2.29 -11.38 -4.98
N PRO A 23 2.10 -12.04 -6.13
CA PRO A 23 1.90 -11.36 -7.41
C PRO A 23 0.68 -10.44 -7.33
N VAL A 24 0.76 -9.27 -7.94
CA VAL A 24 -0.33 -8.30 -8.01
C VAL A 24 -0.82 -8.25 -9.44
N LYS A 25 -2.11 -8.54 -9.63
CA LYS A 25 -2.79 -8.47 -10.93
C LYS A 25 -3.21 -7.05 -11.24
N ASP A 26 -3.76 -6.37 -10.24
CA ASP A 26 -4.50 -5.12 -10.44
C ASP A 26 -4.54 -4.29 -9.15
N VAL A 27 -4.69 -2.98 -9.34
CA VAL A 27 -4.82 -1.97 -8.30
C VAL A 27 -6.00 -1.08 -8.66
N ASP A 28 -6.99 -1.02 -7.79
CA ASP A 28 -8.21 -0.24 -7.95
C ASP A 28 -8.37 0.69 -6.75
N VAL A 29 -8.66 1.96 -7.04
CA VAL A 29 -8.80 3.01 -6.02
C VAL A 29 -10.08 3.77 -6.29
N GLU A 30 -11.00 3.75 -5.34
CA GLU A 30 -12.25 4.50 -5.37
C GLU A 30 -12.24 5.59 -4.29
N PHE A 31 -12.61 6.81 -4.68
CA PHE A 31 -12.75 7.95 -3.80
C PHE A 31 -14.03 8.71 -4.11
N ASP A 32 -14.92 8.79 -3.12
CA ASP A 32 -16.12 9.60 -3.26
C ASP A 32 -15.81 11.10 -3.11
N LEU A 33 -15.43 11.74 -4.22
CA LEU A 33 -15.22 13.18 -4.27
C LEU A 33 -16.49 13.97 -3.90
N THR A 34 -17.68 13.37 -4.02
CA THR A 34 -18.94 14.03 -3.65
C THR A 34 -19.12 14.16 -2.14
N ALA A 35 -18.39 13.37 -1.35
CA ALA A 35 -18.31 13.51 0.11
C ALA A 35 -17.46 14.73 0.54
N VAL A 36 -16.73 15.38 -0.39
CA VAL A 36 -15.90 16.55 -0.10
C VAL A 36 -16.75 17.82 -0.16
N GLU A 37 -17.16 18.34 1.00
CA GLU A 37 -18.02 19.53 1.11
C GLU A 37 -17.33 20.83 0.67
N ASN A 38 -16.00 20.93 0.80
CA ASN A 38 -15.24 22.12 0.45
C ASN A 38 -14.87 22.11 -1.05
N ALA A 39 -15.33 23.12 -1.79
CA ALA A 39 -15.13 23.21 -3.24
C ALA A 39 -13.66 23.36 -3.68
N GLU A 40 -12.82 24.03 -2.88
CA GLU A 40 -11.39 24.19 -3.16
C GLU A 40 -10.65 22.87 -2.93
N ALA A 41 -11.03 22.15 -1.87
CA ALA A 41 -10.54 20.81 -1.57
C ALA A 41 -10.93 19.82 -2.67
N ALA A 42 -12.20 19.84 -3.11
CA ALA A 42 -12.67 18.98 -4.19
C ALA A 42 -11.90 19.20 -5.49
N GLN A 43 -11.52 20.46 -5.79
CA GLN A 43 -10.65 20.77 -6.93
C GLN A 43 -9.22 20.25 -6.74
N PHE A 44 -8.67 20.40 -5.52
CA PHE A 44 -7.32 19.94 -5.23
C PHE A 44 -7.18 18.41 -5.28
N TRP A 45 -8.19 17.69 -4.80
CA TRP A 45 -8.21 16.23 -4.73
C TRP A 45 -8.89 15.56 -5.93
N ALA A 46 -9.16 16.32 -7.00
CA ALA A 46 -9.86 15.82 -8.19
C ALA A 46 -9.14 14.63 -8.86
N ASP A 47 -7.81 14.57 -8.74
CA ASP A 47 -6.99 13.51 -9.33
C ASP A 47 -6.51 12.46 -8.28
N LEU A 48 -7.06 12.49 -7.06
CA LEU A 48 -6.58 11.65 -5.95
C LEU A 48 -6.57 10.15 -6.27
N GLU A 49 -7.65 9.62 -6.86
CA GLU A 49 -7.74 8.19 -7.22
C GLU A 49 -6.56 7.78 -8.09
N LYS A 50 -6.37 8.51 -9.19
CA LYS A 50 -5.34 8.25 -10.19
C LYS A 50 -3.93 8.39 -9.61
N ASP A 51 -3.70 9.43 -8.81
CA ASP A 51 -2.40 9.68 -8.20
C ASP A 51 -2.03 8.58 -7.21
N LEU A 52 -2.99 8.15 -6.37
CA LEU A 52 -2.78 7.08 -5.41
C LEU A 52 -2.61 5.72 -6.10
N GLU A 53 -3.43 5.41 -7.11
CA GLU A 53 -3.30 4.20 -7.93
C GLU A 53 -1.89 4.12 -8.53
N THR A 54 -1.44 5.20 -9.16
CA THR A 54 -0.10 5.28 -9.77
C THR A 54 1.01 5.09 -8.72
N ALA A 55 0.85 5.69 -7.53
CA ALA A 55 1.81 5.55 -6.44
C ALA A 55 1.89 4.09 -5.93
N ILE A 56 0.76 3.40 -5.82
CA ILE A 56 0.72 2.01 -5.38
C ILE A 56 1.29 1.07 -6.45
N ILE A 57 0.92 1.27 -7.72
CA ILE A 57 1.52 0.55 -8.85
C ILE A 57 3.04 0.68 -8.82
N THR A 58 3.55 1.87 -8.53
CA THR A 58 4.99 2.11 -8.38
C THR A 58 5.60 1.32 -7.21
N LEU A 59 4.89 1.25 -6.08
CA LEU A 59 5.32 0.51 -4.89
C LEU A 59 5.38 -1.01 -5.12
N VAL A 60 4.49 -1.54 -5.95
CA VAL A 60 4.38 -2.99 -6.23
C VAL A 60 4.90 -3.37 -7.62
N ALA A 61 5.65 -2.48 -8.28
CA ALA A 61 6.06 -2.63 -9.67
C ALA A 61 6.84 -3.92 -9.95
N ASP A 62 7.60 -4.40 -8.97
CA ASP A 62 8.38 -5.64 -9.04
C ASP A 62 7.54 -6.93 -8.91
N ARG A 63 6.26 -6.78 -8.53
CA ARG A 63 5.32 -7.87 -8.26
C ARG A 63 4.15 -7.92 -9.24
N LEU A 64 4.07 -6.98 -10.19
CA LEU A 64 3.03 -6.96 -11.21
C LEU A 64 3.11 -8.21 -12.10
N ALA A 65 1.97 -8.87 -12.29
CA ALA A 65 1.86 -10.08 -13.11
C ALA A 65 0.46 -10.22 -13.71
N GLU A 66 0.33 -10.99 -14.79
CA GLU A 66 -0.96 -11.25 -15.46
C GLU A 66 -2.02 -11.92 -14.56
N THR A 67 -1.57 -12.59 -13.49
CA THR A 67 -2.42 -13.25 -12.50
C THR A 67 -1.86 -12.99 -11.11
N GLY A 68 -2.73 -12.77 -10.13
CA GLY A 68 -2.30 -12.42 -8.79
C GLY A 68 -3.46 -11.93 -7.94
N SER A 69 -3.11 -11.37 -6.79
CA SER A 69 -4.04 -10.66 -5.92
C SER A 69 -4.40 -9.30 -6.48
N GLU A 70 -5.56 -8.80 -6.09
CA GLU A 70 -6.05 -7.46 -6.40
C GLU A 70 -5.93 -6.60 -5.14
N ILE A 71 -5.50 -5.35 -5.32
CA ILE A 71 -5.45 -4.36 -4.25
C ILE A 71 -6.62 -3.41 -4.52
N SER A 72 -7.62 -3.41 -3.65
CA SER A 72 -8.75 -2.47 -3.70
C SER A 72 -8.66 -1.53 -2.49
N ILE A 73 -8.83 -0.23 -2.75
CA ILE A 73 -8.77 0.82 -1.75
C ILE A 73 -9.98 1.72 -1.91
N ASP A 74 -10.82 1.70 -0.90
CA ASP A 74 -12.02 2.52 -0.83
C ASP A 74 -11.78 3.64 0.19
N ILE A 75 -11.92 4.90 -0.26
CA ILE A 75 -11.74 6.09 0.58
C ILE A 75 -13.13 6.64 0.93
N ASP A 76 -13.64 6.20 2.08
CA ASP A 76 -14.99 6.58 2.57
C ASP A 76 -15.05 7.95 3.25
N GLU A 77 -13.94 8.41 3.83
CA GLU A 77 -13.89 9.67 4.57
C GLU A 77 -12.57 10.39 4.30
N PHE A 78 -12.69 11.65 3.88
CA PHE A 78 -11.55 12.53 3.66
C PHE A 78 -11.66 13.76 4.56
N SER A 79 -10.99 13.70 5.72
CA SER A 79 -10.94 14.84 6.64
C SER A 79 -9.70 15.67 6.37
N MET A 80 -9.89 16.90 5.88
CA MET A 80 -8.85 17.92 5.95
C MET A 80 -8.68 18.32 7.41
N SER A 81 -7.68 17.75 8.08
CA SER A 81 -7.27 18.28 9.37
C SER A 81 -6.94 19.76 9.18
N ASN A 82 -7.53 20.61 10.02
CA ASN A 82 -7.55 22.08 9.98
C ASN A 82 -6.16 22.77 9.87
N SER A 83 -5.07 22.03 9.72
CA SER A 83 -3.71 22.55 9.53
C SER A 83 -3.55 23.33 8.22
N PHE A 84 -4.33 23.04 7.18
CA PHE A 84 -4.32 23.80 5.92
C PHE A 84 -4.97 25.19 6.09
N GLU A 85 -6.11 25.26 6.78
CA GLU A 85 -6.75 26.53 7.18
C GLU A 85 -5.90 27.32 8.19
N ALA A 86 -5.23 26.64 9.12
CA ALA A 86 -4.30 27.28 10.05
C ALA A 86 -3.06 27.88 9.35
N ALA A 87 -2.61 27.27 8.24
CA ALA A 87 -1.48 27.76 7.46
C ALA A 87 -1.85 28.93 6.52
N LEU A 88 -3.08 28.95 5.98
CA LEU A 88 -3.57 30.02 5.10
C LEU A 88 -4.26 31.17 5.86
N GLY A 89 -4.77 30.90 7.06
CA GLY A 89 -5.44 31.87 7.93
C GLY A 89 -4.51 32.61 8.89
N SER A 90 -3.21 32.32 8.91
CA SER A 90 -2.22 33.03 9.74
C SER A 90 -1.61 34.28 9.08
N ASP A 91 -2.05 34.64 7.86
CA ASP A 91 -1.53 35.77 7.09
C ASP A 91 -2.56 36.88 6.80
N SER A 92 -3.69 36.94 7.53
CA SER A 92 -4.60 38.09 7.44
C SER A 92 -5.16 38.57 8.80
N VAL A 93 -4.52 39.65 9.26
CA VAL A 93 -4.89 40.65 10.30
C VAL A 93 -4.47 40.35 11.75
#